data_AF-A0A2V6ZP80-F1
#
_entry.id   AF-A0A2V6ZP80-F1
#
_cell.length_a   1.000
_cell.length_b   1.000
_cell.length_c   1.000
_cell.angle_alpha   90.00
_cell.angle_beta   90.00
_cell.angle_gamma   90.00
#
_symmetry.space_group_name_H-M   'P 1'
#
loop_
_entity.id
_entity.type
_entity.pdbx_description
1 polymer ?
#
loop_
_entity_poly.entity_id
_entity_poly.type
_entity_poly.pdbx_seq_one_letter_code
_entity_poly.pdbx_strand_id
1 'polypeptide(L)'
;MGRAPEPGGALSPGRDAPATSGGRRRDVKKTTGLKIIGQPDPGVPKDVHLVGRYALGVDWADGHGSIYPFERLRLDCACGRCGALEQLASEMTWPAEIKRTDEGLRVTWVDQHASLYPYPVLRGLCRCAGCTGGH
;
A
#
# COMPACT_ATOMS: atom_id res chain seq x y z
N MET A 1 57.13 -21.97 -10.25
CA MET A 1 56.17 -21.54 -9.23
C MET A 1 54.79 -21.74 -9.85
N GLY A 2 54.17 -22.94 -9.80
CA GLY A 2 53.45 -23.53 -8.66
C GLY A 2 51.98 -23.08 -8.74
N ARG A 3 50.93 -23.90 -8.76
CA ARG A 3 50.71 -25.36 -8.79
C ARG A 3 49.21 -25.55 -9.13
N ALA A 4 48.86 -26.64 -9.83
CA ALA A 4 47.50 -27.03 -10.22
C ALA A 4 46.57 -27.40 -9.03
N PRO A 5 45.23 -27.30 -9.16
CA PRO A 5 44.28 -28.12 -8.41
C PRO A 5 43.91 -29.37 -9.24
N GLU A 6 43.89 -30.58 -8.69
CA GLU A 6 42.78 -31.37 -8.11
C GLU A 6 43.43 -32.78 -7.88
N PRO A 7 43.02 -33.73 -6.98
CA PRO A 7 41.66 -34.33 -6.98
C PRO A 7 41.13 -34.94 -5.65
N GLY A 8 39.79 -35.12 -5.60
CA GLY A 8 39.22 -36.47 -5.42
C GLY A 8 38.80 -36.99 -4.03
N GLY A 9 37.49 -37.09 -3.84
CA GLY A 9 36.80 -38.27 -3.27
C GLY A 9 36.62 -38.34 -1.74
N ALA A 10 35.66 -39.07 -1.17
CA ALA A 10 34.45 -39.71 -1.66
C ALA A 10 33.67 -40.26 -0.43
N LEU A 11 32.33 -40.29 -0.52
CA LEU A 11 31.37 -41.25 0.07
C LEU A 11 30.85 -41.10 1.52
N SER A 12 29.50 -40.96 1.57
CA SER A 12 28.50 -41.09 2.65
C SER A 12 28.47 -42.52 3.28
N PRO A 13 27.70 -42.87 4.36
CA PRO A 13 26.24 -42.67 4.51
C PRO A 13 25.66 -42.57 5.96
N GLY A 14 24.34 -42.38 6.05
CA GLY A 14 23.49 -42.68 7.22
C GLY A 14 22.36 -41.64 7.37
N ARG A 15 21.16 -41.86 6.79
CA ARG A 15 19.90 -42.30 7.44
C ARG A 15 19.62 -41.50 8.73
N ASP A 16 18.46 -40.86 8.93
CA ASP A 16 17.09 -41.39 8.80
C ASP A 16 16.02 -40.26 8.67
N ALA A 17 14.88 -40.59 8.09
CA ALA A 17 13.66 -39.78 8.02
C ALA A 17 12.79 -40.05 9.29
N PRO A 18 11.84 -39.19 9.75
CA PRO A 18 10.65 -38.87 8.95
C PRO A 18 10.02 -37.47 9.12
N ALA A 19 9.37 -37.07 8.02
CA ALA A 19 8.05 -36.45 7.89
C ALA A 19 7.41 -35.60 9.03
N THR A 20 6.86 -34.48 8.54
CA THR A 20 5.69 -33.74 9.04
C THR A 20 5.89 -32.80 10.23
N SER A 21 5.87 -31.51 9.91
CA SER A 21 5.02 -30.59 10.64
C SER A 21 4.70 -29.41 9.73
N GLY A 22 3.50 -29.44 9.14
CA GLY A 22 2.91 -28.28 8.50
C GLY A 22 2.90 -27.13 9.50
N GLY A 23 3.80 -26.18 9.30
CA GLY A 23 3.81 -24.92 10.02
C GLY A 23 2.54 -24.17 9.66
N ARG A 24 1.51 -24.33 10.49
CA ARG A 24 0.30 -23.50 10.49
C ARG A 24 0.76 -22.05 10.41
N ARG A 25 0.58 -21.42 9.25
CA ARG A 25 0.50 -19.97 9.12
C ARG A 25 -0.50 -19.54 10.19
N ARG A 26 -0.02 -18.86 11.23
CA ARG A 26 -0.92 -18.18 12.15
C ARG A 26 -1.49 -17.03 11.33
N ASP A 27 -2.71 -17.22 10.83
CA ASP A 27 -3.61 -16.13 10.49
C ASP A 27 -3.71 -15.25 11.74
N VAL A 28 -2.89 -14.22 11.79
CA VAL A 28 -3.13 -13.08 12.66
C VAL A 28 -4.41 -12.46 12.13
N LYS A 29 -5.54 -12.91 12.67
CA LYS A 29 -6.79 -12.15 12.63
C LYS A 29 -6.43 -10.80 13.21
N LYS A 30 -6.32 -9.80 12.34
CA LYS A 30 -6.03 -8.41 12.66
C LYS A 30 -7.06 -7.98 13.69
N THR A 31 -6.68 -8.05 14.96
CA THR A 31 -7.56 -7.75 16.09
C THR A 31 -7.91 -6.28 15.94
N THR A 32 -9.18 -6.02 15.66
CA THR A 32 -9.81 -4.71 15.68
C THR A 32 -9.29 -3.95 16.88
N GLY A 33 -8.57 -2.86 16.61
CA GLY A 33 -8.04 -1.97 17.64
C GLY A 33 -9.13 -1.58 18.62
N LEU A 34 -8.76 -1.54 19.89
CA LEU A 34 -9.59 -1.26 21.05
C LEU A 34 -10.49 -0.04 20.78
N LYS A 35 -11.81 -0.24 20.66
CA LYS A 35 -12.80 0.84 20.56
C LYS A 35 -12.92 1.53 21.92
N ILE A 36 -12.23 2.66 22.10
CA ILE A 36 -12.61 3.62 23.13
C ILE A 36 -13.95 4.23 22.69
N ILE A 37 -14.93 4.16 23.57
CA ILE A 37 -16.34 4.48 23.33
C ILE A 37 -16.46 5.90 22.77
N GLY A 38 -16.87 6.02 21.49
CA GLY A 38 -17.25 7.29 20.86
C GLY A 38 -16.30 7.87 19.81
N GLN A 39 -15.17 7.23 19.48
CA GLN A 39 -14.28 7.76 18.43
C GLN A 39 -14.83 7.44 17.02
N PRO A 40 -15.03 8.45 16.14
CA PRO A 40 -15.48 8.23 14.77
C PRO A 40 -14.49 7.35 13.99
N ASP A 41 -15.00 6.56 13.04
CA ASP A 41 -14.18 5.60 12.29
C ASP A 41 -13.07 6.34 11.51
N PRO A 42 -11.79 6.00 11.74
CA PRO A 42 -10.66 6.74 11.16
C PRO A 42 -10.50 6.51 9.65
N GLY A 43 -11.28 5.60 9.06
CA GLY A 43 -11.32 5.32 7.63
C GLY A 43 -12.45 6.04 6.90
N VAL A 44 -13.23 6.91 7.54
CA VAL A 44 -14.33 7.62 6.86
C VAL A 44 -13.90 9.04 6.49
N PRO A 45 -13.88 9.43 5.21
CA PRO A 45 -13.56 10.80 4.81
C PRO A 45 -14.77 11.73 5.04
N LYS A 46 -14.54 12.83 5.75
CA LYS A 46 -15.48 13.93 5.93
C LYS A 46 -15.47 14.87 4.71
N ASP A 47 -14.29 15.21 4.21
CA ASP A 47 -14.10 16.07 3.04
C ASP A 47 -12.96 15.58 2.14
N VAL A 48 -13.06 15.91 0.85
CA VAL A 48 -12.03 15.62 -0.15
C VAL A 48 -11.91 16.82 -1.08
N HIS A 49 -10.71 17.39 -1.17
CA HIS A 49 -10.45 18.63 -1.92
C HIS A 49 -9.10 18.59 -2.64
N LEU A 50 -8.91 19.48 -3.61
CA LEU A 50 -7.61 19.65 -4.27
C LEU A 50 -6.70 20.53 -3.43
N VAL A 51 -5.45 20.10 -3.26
CA VAL A 51 -4.39 20.89 -2.62
C VAL A 51 -3.47 21.43 -3.71
N GLY A 52 -3.68 22.70 -4.03
CA GLY A 52 -2.97 23.36 -5.12
C GLY A 52 -3.14 22.61 -6.44
N ARG A 53 -2.03 22.29 -7.10
CA ARG A 53 -1.99 21.58 -8.39
C ARG A 53 -1.18 20.29 -8.35
N TYR A 54 -1.07 19.65 -7.19
CA TYR A 54 -0.16 18.50 -7.03
C TYR A 54 -0.70 17.37 -6.16
N ALA A 55 -1.73 17.60 -5.37
CA ALA A 55 -2.22 16.62 -4.42
C ALA A 55 -3.72 16.69 -4.14
N LEU A 56 -4.21 15.59 -3.60
CA LEU A 56 -5.53 15.46 -3.02
C LEU A 56 -5.44 15.61 -1.49
N GLY A 57 -6.24 16.49 -0.93
CA GLY A 57 -6.49 16.59 0.51
C GLY A 57 -7.68 15.74 0.90
N VAL A 58 -7.58 15.04 2.04
CA VAL A 58 -8.68 14.32 2.66
C VAL A 58 -8.72 14.67 4.13
N ASP A 59 -9.86 15.19 4.57
CA ASP A 59 -10.17 15.36 5.98
C ASP A 59 -10.97 14.15 6.46
N TRP A 60 -10.47 13.46 7.47
CA TRP A 60 -11.06 12.26 8.02
C TRP A 60 -12.00 12.56 9.19
N ALA A 61 -12.94 11.65 9.46
CA ALA A 61 -13.91 11.80 10.53
C ALA A 61 -13.26 11.82 11.93
N ASP A 62 -12.06 11.23 12.09
CA ASP A 62 -11.23 11.33 13.30
C ASP A 62 -10.56 12.70 13.49
N GLY A 63 -10.85 13.68 12.62
CA GLY A 63 -10.28 15.03 12.67
C GLY A 63 -8.87 15.11 12.06
N HIS A 64 -8.40 14.03 11.44
CA HIS A 64 -7.09 13.95 10.83
C HIS A 64 -7.12 14.50 9.40
N GLY A 65 -6.11 15.28 9.01
CA GLY A 65 -5.91 15.72 7.62
C GLY A 65 -4.82 14.92 6.93
N SER A 66 -5.03 14.51 5.68
CA SER A 66 -4.03 13.80 4.87
C SER A 66 -3.90 14.42 3.48
N ILE A 67 -2.66 14.51 3.00
CA ILE A 67 -2.34 14.99 1.65
C ILE A 67 -1.74 13.83 0.86
N TYR A 68 -2.35 13.53 -0.28
CA TYR A 68 -1.96 12.47 -1.20
C TYR A 68 -1.50 13.06 -2.52
N PRO A 69 -0.18 13.14 -2.79
CA PRO A 69 0.33 13.59 -4.08
C PRO A 69 -0.24 12.75 -5.21
N PHE A 70 -0.65 13.39 -6.32
CA PHE A 70 -1.26 12.69 -7.45
C PHE A 70 -0.33 11.63 -8.05
N GLU A 71 0.95 11.94 -8.13
CA GLU A 71 1.97 11.02 -8.61
C GLU A 71 2.03 9.76 -7.76
N ARG A 72 2.00 9.90 -6.42
CA ARG A 72 1.96 8.75 -5.52
C ARG A 72 0.68 7.94 -5.67
N LEU A 73 -0.47 8.60 -5.73
CA LEU A 73 -1.74 7.91 -5.99
C LEU A 73 -1.66 7.07 -7.27
N ARG A 74 -1.08 7.63 -8.34
CA ARG A 74 -0.87 6.90 -9.59
C ARG A 74 0.04 5.70 -9.45
N LEU A 75 1.18 5.85 -8.77
CA LEU A 75 2.11 4.74 -8.56
C LEU A 75 1.50 3.64 -7.66
N ASP A 76 0.66 4.01 -6.69
CA ASP A 76 -0.08 3.09 -5.82
C ASP A 76 -1.39 2.56 -6.45
N CYS A 77 -1.68 2.89 -7.72
CA CYS A 77 -2.90 2.42 -8.36
C CYS A 77 -2.91 0.89 -8.48
N ALA A 78 -4.02 0.28 -8.04
CA ALA A 78 -4.21 -1.16 -8.01
C ALA A 78 -4.18 -1.87 -9.38
N CYS A 79 -4.19 -1.13 -10.50
CA CYS A 79 -4.13 -1.73 -11.84
C CYS A 79 -2.78 -2.39 -12.18
N GLY A 80 -1.74 -2.16 -11.38
CA GLY A 80 -0.39 -2.71 -11.56
C GLY A 80 0.41 -2.06 -12.70
N ARG A 81 -0.25 -1.60 -13.76
CA ARG A 81 0.39 -0.89 -14.89
C ARG A 81 1.00 0.43 -14.43
N CYS A 82 0.28 1.22 -13.65
CA CYS A 82 0.73 2.56 -13.26
C CYS A 82 1.95 2.52 -12.31
N GLY A 83 2.04 1.52 -11.43
CA GLY A 83 3.19 1.36 -10.54
C GLY A 83 4.48 0.91 -11.23
N ALA A 84 4.40 0.47 -12.49
CA ALA A 84 5.56 0.05 -13.30
C ALA A 84 6.10 1.15 -14.23
N LEU A 85 5.49 2.34 -14.23
CA LEU A 85 5.92 3.45 -15.08
C LEU A 85 7.13 4.16 -14.47
N GLU A 86 8.20 4.29 -15.24
CA GLU A 86 9.39 5.05 -14.83
C GLU A 86 9.13 6.57 -14.80
N GLN A 87 8.22 7.05 -15.66
CA GLN A 87 7.84 8.46 -15.74
C GLN A 87 6.33 8.59 -15.94
N LEU A 88 5.70 9.52 -15.21
CA LEU A 88 4.28 9.84 -15.34
C LEU A 88 4.12 11.15 -16.12
N ALA A 89 3.29 11.11 -17.16
CA ALA A 89 2.93 12.32 -17.89
C ALA A 89 1.98 13.18 -17.04
N SER A 90 2.03 14.51 -17.23
CA SER A 90 1.21 15.44 -16.44
C SER A 90 -0.29 15.14 -16.53
N GLU A 91 -0.78 14.72 -17.70
CA GLU A 91 -2.17 14.32 -17.93
C GLU A 91 -2.57 13.08 -17.12
N MET A 92 -1.63 12.17 -16.87
CA MET A 92 -1.88 10.99 -16.02
C MET A 92 -2.05 11.42 -14.56
N THR A 93 -1.38 12.48 -14.13
CA THR A 93 -1.44 12.95 -12.73
C THR A 93 -2.49 14.02 -12.48
N TRP A 94 -3.28 14.42 -13.48
CA TRP A 94 -4.32 15.44 -13.30
C TRP A 94 -5.71 14.80 -13.14
N PRO A 95 -6.43 15.04 -12.03
CA PRO A 95 -7.78 14.52 -11.86
C PRO A 95 -8.77 15.30 -12.75
N ALA A 96 -9.49 14.57 -13.60
CA ALA A 96 -10.63 15.10 -14.35
C ALA A 96 -11.91 15.08 -13.50
N GLU A 97 -12.09 14.05 -12.66
CA GLU A 97 -13.25 13.92 -11.78
C GLU A 97 -12.87 13.16 -10.51
N ILE A 98 -13.43 13.59 -9.37
CA ILE A 98 -13.24 12.94 -8.07
C ILE A 98 -14.61 12.66 -7.46
N LYS A 99 -14.90 11.39 -7.18
CA LYS A 99 -16.17 10.93 -6.62
C LYS A 99 -15.93 10.10 -5.36
N ARG A 100 -16.70 10.42 -4.31
CA ARG A 100 -16.82 9.58 -3.12
C ARG A 100 -17.92 8.56 -3.37
N THR A 101 -17.59 7.28 -3.23
CA THR A 101 -18.54 6.16 -3.35
C THR A 101 -18.44 5.29 -2.10
N ASP A 102 -19.39 4.35 -1.94
CA ASP A 102 -19.34 3.38 -0.84
C ASP A 102 -18.08 2.48 -0.91
N GLU A 103 -17.63 2.15 -2.12
CA GLU A 103 -16.45 1.31 -2.37
C GLU A 103 -15.12 2.05 -2.10
N GLY A 104 -15.14 3.39 -2.07
CA GLY A 104 -13.96 4.21 -1.81
C GLY A 104 -13.94 5.53 -2.57
N LEU A 105 -12.75 6.10 -2.71
CA LEU A 105 -12.54 7.28 -3.54
C LEU A 105 -12.25 6.88 -4.98
N ARG A 106 -13.14 7.24 -5.90
CA ARG A 106 -12.92 7.09 -7.33
C ARG A 106 -12.34 8.37 -7.92
N VAL A 107 -11.17 8.26 -8.53
CA VAL A 107 -10.52 9.35 -9.26
C VAL A 107 -10.43 8.98 -10.72
N THR A 108 -11.08 9.78 -11.57
CA THR A 108 -10.93 9.72 -13.02
C THR A 108 -9.90 10.75 -13.42
N TRP A 109 -8.88 10.34 -14.15
CA TRP A 109 -7.77 11.16 -14.60
C TRP A 109 -8.00 11.66 -16.04
N VAL A 110 -7.24 12.67 -16.47
CA VAL A 110 -7.38 13.26 -17.82
C VAL A 110 -7.03 12.27 -18.94
N ASP A 111 -6.11 11.33 -18.70
CA ASP A 111 -5.81 10.21 -19.63
C ASP A 111 -6.94 9.15 -19.71
N GLN A 112 -8.13 9.43 -19.18
CA GLN A 112 -9.29 8.54 -19.10
C GLN A 112 -9.09 7.32 -18.20
N HIS A 113 -7.98 7.23 -17.47
CA HIS A 113 -7.80 6.18 -16.48
C HIS A 113 -8.70 6.43 -15.27
N ALA A 114 -9.26 5.36 -14.70
CA ALA A 114 -10.02 5.43 -13.46
C ALA A 114 -9.32 4.60 -12.38
N SER A 115 -8.97 5.25 -11.27
CA SER A 115 -8.39 4.59 -10.11
C SER A 115 -9.40 4.61 -8.96
N LEU A 116 -9.57 3.45 -8.32
CA LEU A 116 -10.36 3.30 -7.11
C LEU A 116 -9.43 3.11 -5.92
N TYR A 117 -9.59 3.97 -4.91
CA TYR A 117 -8.85 3.91 -3.66
C TYR A 117 -9.83 3.60 -2.52
N PRO A 118 -9.92 2.33 -2.07
CA PRO A 118 -10.70 2.00 -0.88
C PRO A 118 -10.22 2.84 0.30
N TYR A 119 -11.14 3.44 1.05
CA TYR A 119 -10.77 4.32 2.15
C TYR A 119 -9.80 3.74 3.20
N PRO A 120 -9.90 2.46 3.63
CA PRO A 120 -8.90 1.90 4.53
C PRO A 120 -7.51 1.80 3.90
N VAL A 121 -7.42 1.57 2.59
CA VAL A 121 -6.15 1.56 1.85
C VAL A 121 -5.59 2.98 1.75
N LEU A 122 -6.43 3.94 1.34
CA LEU A 122 -6.05 5.34 1.26
C LEU A 122 -5.54 5.86 2.60
N ARG A 123 -6.23 5.56 3.71
CA ARG A 123 -5.79 5.89 5.07
C ARG A 123 -4.46 5.24 5.43
N GLY A 124 -4.23 4.00 5.00
CA GLY A 124 -2.96 3.29 5.18
C GLY A 124 -1.79 3.88 4.39
N LEU A 125 -2.05 4.58 3.29
CA LEU A 125 -1.04 5.33 2.53
C LEU A 125 -0.64 6.65 3.18
N CYS A 126 -1.38 7.10 4.21
CA CYS A 126 -1.06 8.32 4.93
C CYS A 126 0.32 8.20 5.60
N ARG A 127 1.25 9.07 5.19
CA ARG A 127 2.64 9.08 5.67
C ARG A 127 2.94 10.19 6.68
N CYS A 128 1.92 10.81 7.27
CA CYS A 128 2.11 11.88 8.24
C CYS A 128 2.79 11.38 9.53
N ALA A 129 3.36 12.30 10.32
CA ALA A 129 4.06 11.95 11.55
C ALA A 129 3.21 11.15 12.55
N GLY A 130 1.89 11.38 12.60
CA GLY A 130 0.97 10.61 13.45
C GLY A 130 0.69 9.18 12.97
N CYS A 131 0.97 8.85 11.71
CA CYS A 131 0.77 7.52 11.13
C CYS A 131 2.08 6.76 10.85
N THR A 132 3.18 7.46 10.57
CA THR A 132 4.51 6.86 10.34
C THR A 132 5.44 6.97 11.54
N GLY A 133 5.14 7.82 12.52
CA GLY A 133 5.87 7.95 13.78
C GLY A 133 5.45 6.87 14.76
N GLY A 134 5.94 5.65 14.56
CA GLY A 134 5.82 4.58 15.55
C GLY A 134 7.07 4.47 16.42
N HIS A 135 6.89 4.49 17.74
CA HIS A 135 7.15 3.33 18.61
C HIS A 135 6.44 3.51 19.96
#